data_AF-A0A7W1QFS7-F1
#
_entry.id   AF-A0A7W1QFS7-F1
#
_cell.length_a   1.000
_cell.length_b   1.000
_cell.length_c   1.000
_cell.angle_alpha   90.00
_cell.angle_beta   90.00
_cell.angle_gamma   90.00
#
_symmetry.space_group_name_H-M   'P 1'
#
loop_
_entity.id
_entity.type
_entity.pdbx_description
1 polymer ?
#
loop_
_entity_poly.entity_id
_entity_poly.type
_entity_poly.pdbx_seq_one_letter_code
_entity_poly.pdbx_strand_id
1 'polypeptide(L)'
;MTSSQIKSRLDIILVLAVIDAILLVPLVLHSLVDLDVPVFPIGLTHGLLVVVLVVLCAEGVLKRAWAWWFPFVIVVPPFSIIGEVIVRRTVTA
;
A
#
# COMPACT_ATOMS: atom_id res chain seq x y z
N MET A 1 -17.11 -9.62 5.54
CA MET A 1 -15.93 -10.53 5.60
C MET A 1 -15.79 -11.03 7.02
N THR A 2 -15.33 -12.26 7.22
CA THR A 2 -14.97 -12.76 8.55
C THR A 2 -13.66 -12.12 9.03
N SER A 3 -13.39 -12.13 10.33
CA SER A 3 -12.16 -11.55 10.89
C SER A 3 -10.89 -12.22 10.36
N SER A 4 -10.93 -13.52 10.05
CA SER A 4 -9.79 -14.23 9.42
C SER A 4 -9.54 -13.75 7.98
N GLN A 5 -10.60 -13.54 7.21
CA GLN A 5 -10.50 -12.99 5.85
C GLN A 5 -9.94 -11.56 5.86
N ILE A 6 -10.33 -10.73 6.85
CA ILE A 6 -9.80 -9.36 6.96
C ILE A 6 -8.31 -9.38 7.28
N LYS A 7 -7.87 -10.20 8.25
CA LYS A 7 -6.44 -10.35 8.58
C LYS A 7 -5.62 -10.78 7.36
N SER A 8 -6.04 -11.85 6.69
CA SER A 8 -5.34 -12.35 5.51
C SER A 8 -5.24 -11.29 4.40
N ARG A 9 -6.29 -10.49 4.19
CA ARG A 9 -6.24 -9.38 3.23
C ARG A 9 -5.30 -8.26 3.65
N LEU A 10 -5.30 -7.88 4.92
CA LEU A 10 -4.37 -6.88 5.45
C LEU A 10 -2.93 -7.33 5.33
N ASP A 11 -2.64 -8.62 5.55
CA ASP A 11 -1.30 -9.19 5.36
C ASP A 11 -0.85 -9.09 3.90
N ILE A 12 -1.73 -9.40 2.94
CA ILE A 12 -1.44 -9.24 1.51
C ILE A 12 -1.17 -7.76 1.17
N ILE A 13 -2.02 -6.85 1.66
CA ILE A 13 -1.86 -5.41 1.42
C ILE A 13 -0.54 -4.90 2.00
N LEU A 14 -0.17 -5.34 3.21
CA LEU A 14 1.11 -5.01 3.83
C LEU A 14 2.28 -5.46 2.97
N VAL A 15 2.29 -6.73 2.54
CA VAL A 15 3.38 -7.26 1.71
C VAL A 15 3.53 -6.47 0.42
N LEU A 16 2.41 -6.20 -0.27
CA LEU A 16 2.41 -5.40 -1.49
C LEU A 16 2.89 -3.96 -1.23
N ALA A 17 2.46 -3.33 -0.14
CA ALA A 17 2.88 -1.98 0.23
C ALA A 17 4.38 -1.90 0.56
N VAL A 18 4.94 -2.94 1.18
CA VAL A 18 6.40 -3.04 1.43
C VAL A 18 7.17 -3.17 0.12
N ILE A 19 6.71 -4.03 -0.80
CA ILE A 19 7.34 -4.17 -2.13
C ILE A 19 7.26 -2.85 -2.89
N ASP A 20 6.11 -2.18 -2.84
CA ASP A 20 5.90 -0.88 -3.49
C ASP A 20 6.83 0.21 -2.95
N ALA A 21 6.98 0.28 -1.63
CA ALA A 21 7.92 1.20 -0.98
C ALA A 21 9.37 0.93 -1.40
N ILE A 22 9.77 -0.33 -1.54
CA ILE A 22 11.12 -0.71 -2.01
C ILE A 22 11.32 -0.25 -3.46
N LEU A 23 10.31 -0.37 -4.33
CA LEU A 23 10.39 0.10 -5.72
C LEU A 23 10.43 1.63 -5.82
N LEU A 24 9.78 2.34 -4.88
CA LEU A 24 9.76 3.79 -4.83
C LEU A 24 11.12 4.40 -4.45
N VAL A 25 11.86 3.79 -3.52
CA VAL A 25 13.17 4.29 -3.06
C VAL A 25 14.14 4.63 -4.22
N PRO A 26 14.44 3.71 -5.16
CA PRO A 26 15.36 4.00 -6.26
C PRO A 26 14.80 5.05 -7.23
N LEU A 27 13.48 5.16 -7.41
CA LEU A 27 12.85 6.21 -8.23
C LEU A 27 12.97 7.59 -7.58
N VAL A 28 12.81 7.67 -6.26
CA VAL A 28 13.01 8.92 -5.50
C VAL A 28 14.47 9.34 -5.54
N LEU A 29 15.41 8.40 -5.38
CA LEU A 29 16.84 8.68 -5.49
C LEU A 29 17.21 9.16 -6.92
N HIS A 30 16.69 8.51 -7.95
CA HIS A 30 16.84 9.00 -9.32
C HIS A 30 16.36 10.45 -9.47
N SER A 31 15.20 10.79 -8.92
CA SER A 31 14.60 12.13 -9.00
C SER A 31 15.34 13.20 -8.18
N LEU A 32 15.93 12.84 -7.03
CA LEU A 32 16.54 13.81 -6.11
C LEU A 32 18.05 13.99 -6.30
N VAL A 33 18.77 12.94 -6.71
CA VAL A 33 20.23 12.94 -6.80
C VAL A 33 20.75 12.49 -8.17
N ASP A 34 19.88 12.48 -9.20
CA ASP A 34 20.20 12.07 -10.57
C ASP A 34 20.89 10.69 -10.63
N LEU A 35 20.44 9.76 -9.78
CA LEU A 35 20.99 8.40 -9.74
C LEU A 35 20.67 7.68 -11.06
N ASP A 36 21.65 7.06 -11.71
CA ASP A 36 21.46 6.30 -12.97
C ASP A 36 20.69 4.98 -12.72
N VAL A 37 19.39 5.11 -12.48
CA VAL A 37 18.46 4.00 -12.22
C VAL A 37 17.52 3.87 -13.42
N PRO A 38 17.26 2.64 -13.90
CA PRO A 38 16.29 2.42 -14.96
C PRO A 38 14.87 2.79 -14.49
N VAL A 39 14.38 3.96 -14.92
CA VAL A 39 12.99 4.41 -14.71
C VAL A 39 11.99 3.42 -15.32
N PHE A 40 12.35 2.79 -16.44
CA PHE A 40 11.64 1.63 -16.96
C PHE A 40 12.53 0.39 -16.83
N PRO A 41 12.05 -0.73 -16.25
CA PRO A 41 10.65 -1.03 -15.92
C PRO A 41 10.19 -0.62 -14.50
N ILE A 42 11.08 -0.15 -13.63
CA ILE A 42 10.81 0.04 -12.19
C ILE A 42 9.63 0.98 -11.93
N GLY A 43 9.58 2.12 -12.62
CA GLY A 43 8.51 3.12 -12.52
C GLY A 43 7.16 2.59 -12.97
N LEU A 44 7.12 1.78 -14.03
CA LEU A 44 5.87 1.14 -14.47
C LEU A 44 5.40 0.11 -13.44
N THR A 45 6.30 -0.73 -12.93
CA THR A 45 5.98 -1.73 -11.93
C THR A 45 5.45 -1.08 -10.65
N HIS A 46 6.13 -0.04 -10.15
CA HIS A 46 5.67 0.76 -9.01
C HIS A 46 4.28 1.36 -9.28
N GLY A 47 4.09 2.06 -10.40
CA GLY A 47 2.82 2.68 -10.74
C GLY A 47 1.65 1.69 -10.81
N LEU A 48 1.86 0.50 -11.38
CA LEU A 48 0.85 -0.56 -11.40
C LEU A 48 0.55 -1.09 -10.01
N LEU A 49 1.56 -1.26 -9.16
CA LEU A 49 1.41 -1.80 -7.82
C LEU A 49 0.62 -0.84 -6.91
N VAL A 50 0.85 0.48 -7.03
CA VAL A 50 0.03 1.52 -6.39
C VAL A 50 -1.44 1.39 -6.78
N VAL A 51 -1.74 1.21 -8.07
CA VAL A 51 -3.13 1.04 -8.54
C VAL A 51 -3.77 -0.20 -7.92
N VAL A 52 -3.06 -1.33 -7.89
CA VAL A 52 -3.54 -2.58 -7.27
C VAL A 52 -3.83 -2.37 -5.78
N LEU A 53 -2.92 -1.70 -5.05
CA LEU A 53 -3.10 -1.40 -3.63
C LEU A 53 -4.34 -0.54 -3.38
N VAL A 54 -4.53 0.53 -4.16
CA VAL A 54 -5.70 1.41 -4.04
C VAL A 54 -6.99 0.63 -4.29
N VAL A 55 -7.03 -0.23 -5.31
CA VAL A 55 -8.21 -1.06 -5.62
C VAL A 55 -8.52 -2.03 -4.48
N LEU A 56 -7.51 -2.72 -3.93
CA LEU A 56 -7.70 -3.64 -2.80
C LEU A 56 -8.20 -2.90 -1.54
N CYS A 57 -7.63 -1.74 -1.25
CA CYS A 57 -8.07 -0.88 -0.15
C CYS A 57 -9.52 -0.41 -0.36
N ALA A 58 -9.87 0.02 -1.57
CA ALA A 58 -11.23 0.47 -1.91
C ALA A 58 -12.25 -0.68 -1.82
N GLU A 59 -11.91 -1.87 -2.28
CA GLU A 59 -12.77 -3.07 -2.16
C GLU A 59 -13.09 -3.38 -0.69
N GLY A 60 -12.11 -3.25 0.21
CA GLY A 60 -12.36 -3.43 1.64
C GLY A 60 -13.26 -2.36 2.26
N VAL A 61 -13.20 -1.10 1.77
CA VAL A 61 -14.15 -0.05 2.16
C VAL A 61 -15.57 -0.40 1.73
N LEU A 62 -15.75 -0.84 0.47
CA LEU A 62 -17.05 -1.25 -0.05
C LEU A 62 -17.64 -2.44 0.73
N LYS A 63 -16.78 -3.34 1.21
CA LYS A 63 -17.14 -4.48 2.07
C LYS A 63 -17.27 -4.12 3.55
N ARG A 64 -17.15 -2.83 3.92
CA ARG A 64 -17.17 -2.31 5.30
C ARG A 64 -16.16 -2.99 6.22
N ALA A 65 -15.02 -3.43 5.68
CA ALA A 65 -13.95 -4.09 6.43
C ALA A 65 -13.07 -3.10 7.19
N TRP A 66 -12.96 -1.86 6.71
CA TRP A 66 -12.22 -0.76 7.33
C TRP A 66 -12.76 0.61 6.86
N ALA A 67 -12.20 1.68 7.40
CA ALA A 67 -12.63 3.05 7.13
C ALA A 67 -12.25 3.53 5.72
N TRP A 68 -13.06 4.46 5.19
CA TRP A 68 -12.95 5.02 3.85
C TRP A 68 -11.64 5.76 3.56
N TRP A 69 -10.89 6.16 4.59
CA TRP A 69 -9.64 6.90 4.47
C TRP A 69 -8.43 6.00 4.17
N PHE A 70 -8.52 4.69 4.39
CA PHE A 70 -7.41 3.74 4.23
C PHE A 70 -6.77 3.71 2.83
N PRO A 71 -7.53 3.80 1.71
CA PRO A 71 -6.96 3.86 0.36
C PRO A 71 -6.14 5.12 0.09
N PHE A 72 -6.40 6.24 0.78
CA PHE A 72 -5.60 7.47 0.61
C PHE A 72 -4.26 7.36 1.33
N VAL A 73 -4.30 6.72 2.50
CA VAL A 73 -3.14 6.54 3.37
C VAL A 73 -2.12 5.57 2.78
N ILE A 74 -2.56 4.57 1.99
CA ILE A 74 -1.65 3.62 1.34
C ILE A 74 -0.74 4.27 0.28
N VAL A 75 -1.18 5.39 -0.31
CA VAL A 75 -0.45 6.11 -1.38
C VAL A 75 0.72 6.92 -0.82
N VAL A 76 0.72 7.21 0.48
CA VAL A 76 1.81 7.95 1.12
C VAL A 76 2.62 6.97 1.98
N PRO A 77 3.83 6.57 1.55
CA PRO A 77 4.58 5.46 2.15
C PRO A 77 4.72 5.51 3.68
N PRO A 78 5.04 6.65 4.33
CA PRO A 78 5.11 6.69 5.80
C PRO A 78 3.75 6.54 6.48
N PHE A 79 2.65 6.93 5.81
CA PHE A 79 1.31 6.82 6.38
C PHE A 79 0.70 5.43 6.17
N SER A 80 1.10 4.65 5.16
CA SER A 80 0.59 3.29 4.91
C SER A 80 0.76 2.38 6.13
N ILE A 81 1.92 2.46 6.79
CA ILE A 81 2.24 1.73 8.03
C ILE A 81 1.33 2.18 9.18
N ILE A 82 1.07 3.49 9.30
CA ILE A 82 0.19 4.05 10.35
C ILE A 82 -1.26 3.58 10.14
N GLY A 83 -1.74 3.64 8.90
CA GLY A 83 -3.08 3.18 8.53
C GLY A 83 -3.29 1.71 8.87
N GLU A 84 -2.28 0.88 8.60
CA GLU A 84 -2.35 -0.55 8.92
C GLU A 84 -2.41 -0.80 10.43
N VAL A 85 -1.60 -0.12 11.24
CA VAL A 85 -1.63 -0.25 12.70
C VAL A 85 -3.00 0.13 13.26
N ILE A 86 -3.59 1.21 12.77
CA ILE A 86 -4.92 1.68 13.19
C ILE A 86 -6.01 0.66 12.80
N VAL A 87 -5.99 0.18 11.55
CA VAL A 87 -6.99 -0.78 11.06
C VAL A 87 -6.87 -2.12 11.77
N ARG A 88 -5.65 -2.65 11.96
CA ARG A 88 -5.44 -3.88 12.72
C ARG A 88 -5.99 -3.74 14.14
N ARG A 89 -5.68 -2.64 14.84
CA ARG A 89 -6.21 -2.39 16.20
C ARG A 89 -7.73 -2.32 16.24
N THR A 90 -8.37 -1.75 15.22
CA THR A 90 -9.82 -1.59 15.16
C THR A 90 -10.55 -2.90 14.83
N VAL A 91 -9.94 -3.80 14.05
CA VAL A 91 -10.56 -5.07 13.62
C VAL A 91 -10.28 -6.21 14.61
N THR A 92 -9.23 -6.14 15.43
CA THR A 92 -8.92 -7.15 16.46
C THR A 92 -9.37 -6.81 17.88
N ALA A 93 -9.86 -5.59 18.14
CA ALA A 93 -10.53 -5.24 19.39
C ALA A 93 -12.00 -5.68 19.35
#